data_AF-G2QAP9-F1
#
_entry.id   AF-G2QAP9-F1
#
_cell.length_a   1.000
_cell.length_b   1.000
_cell.length_c   1.000
_cell.angle_alpha   90.00
_cell.angle_beta   90.00
_cell.angle_gamma   90.00
#
_symmetry.space_group_name_H-M   'P 1'
#
loop_
_entity.id
_entity.type
_entity.pdbx_description
1 polymer ?
#
loop_
_entity_poly.entity_id
_entity_poly.type
_entity_poly.pdbx_seq_one_letter_code
_entity_poly.pdbx_strand_id
1 'polypeptide(L)'
;MPHKVDAEHLQEVDLYAPFTSDTILEVRTGKMKPLPGLAVQSGIDKTPREGPVRVTELGLEGDEHDPTFHGGVDKAIHGYCSSHYATWRAEYPSAADAFRPGGFGENLVTRHLNERNLCIGDTVSISPPDPGPDAEPPVLLQVSLPRQPCFKLNHRFRLKNFAPATWRTSRTGWYFRVLRPGAVRAGDVIRLVARPHPEWTIDRVQEYLHRNTGDPAMNEALAAIEELGAEARDAFRARVVRHRARERRKAREQAGEGGENGNGDKERQRWREYRVVERTRQTERIVSFVLQAVEPLREDGEEEVQLRHGAHARIRLGNGLVRAYSIVDGDRNRFQLGVALDEKSRGGSRYLHEIVQVGHTVQVGAITNSVQVATAASNHIFVAGGVGITAFLALFEHYKRIHYSATLHYAVRSVEDVPFRERLAKLGDDVVIYDKAAGQRLSIRRIIEGMPWNSKLYFCGPKRLMDEAARETKAHGIAEKEVHFEAFEADVSGDPFEVVVANKGGKTIRVGEEETLLECLQREFGEVDSSCCVGNCGTCRVDLKEGRVDHRGTALMEEEKATSMLACVSRGIGRITIEI
;
A
#
# COMPACT_ATOMS: atom_id res chain seq x y z
N MET A 1 -9.68 47.93 17.81
CA MET A 1 -11.07 47.44 17.68
C MET A 1 -11.16 46.66 16.38
N PRO A 2 -11.46 45.36 16.41
CA PRO A 2 -11.48 44.57 15.20
C PRO A 2 -12.73 44.94 14.39
N HIS A 3 -12.53 45.30 13.13
CA HIS A 3 -13.61 45.37 12.16
C HIS A 3 -14.29 43.99 12.12
N LYS A 4 -15.58 43.98 12.47
CA LYS A 4 -16.49 42.89 12.12
C LYS A 4 -16.37 42.69 10.62
N VAL A 5 -15.84 41.54 10.21
CA VAL A 5 -16.11 41.02 8.88
C VAL A 5 -17.57 40.59 8.93
N ASP A 6 -18.42 41.36 8.28
CA ASP A 6 -19.85 41.09 8.21
C ASP A 6 -20.06 39.68 7.64
N ALA A 7 -20.86 38.90 8.37
CA ALA A 7 -21.42 37.65 7.91
C ALA A 7 -22.53 37.94 6.86
N GLU A 8 -22.18 38.64 5.80
CA GLU A 8 -23.05 38.81 4.62
C GLU A 8 -23.12 37.48 3.88
N HIS A 9 -24.25 36.79 4.04
CA HIS A 9 -24.87 35.89 3.05
C HIS A 9 -23.90 35.23 2.07
N LEU A 10 -23.10 34.27 2.54
CA LEU A 10 -22.65 33.21 1.65
C LEU A 10 -23.89 32.37 1.34
N GLN A 11 -24.58 32.68 0.24
CA GLN A 11 -25.58 31.77 -0.31
C GLN A 11 -24.96 30.37 -0.35
N GLU A 12 -25.64 29.42 0.26
CA GLU A 12 -25.20 28.03 0.28
C GLU A 12 -25.04 27.55 -1.16
N VAL A 13 -23.82 27.16 -1.52
CA VAL A 13 -23.53 26.68 -2.87
C VAL A 13 -24.12 25.29 -2.99
N ASP A 14 -25.11 25.11 -3.87
CA ASP A 14 -25.56 23.77 -4.25
C ASP A 14 -24.45 23.07 -5.04
N LEU A 15 -23.73 22.18 -4.37
CA LEU A 15 -22.61 21.44 -4.96
C LEU A 15 -23.08 20.41 -6.01
N TYR A 16 -24.35 20.03 -6.02
CA TYR A 16 -24.90 19.06 -6.98
C TYR A 16 -25.52 19.73 -8.20
N ALA A 17 -25.70 21.05 -8.17
CA ALA A 17 -26.20 21.79 -9.32
C ALA A 17 -25.29 21.57 -10.54
N PRO A 18 -25.85 21.26 -11.72
CA PRO A 18 -25.07 21.15 -12.94
C PRO A 18 -24.44 22.50 -13.27
N PHE A 19 -23.17 22.51 -13.67
CA PHE A 19 -22.51 23.75 -14.08
C PHE A 19 -22.58 23.92 -15.60
N THR A 20 -22.73 25.17 -16.04
CA THR A 20 -22.53 25.60 -17.43
C THR A 20 -21.36 26.58 -17.53
N SER A 21 -21.15 27.38 -16.49
CA SER A 21 -19.99 28.26 -16.34
C SER A 21 -19.69 28.61 -14.90
N ASP A 22 -18.48 29.12 -14.66
CA ASP A 22 -18.03 29.69 -13.38
C ASP A 22 -16.93 30.73 -13.67
N THR A 23 -16.46 31.40 -12.62
CA THR A 23 -15.38 32.39 -12.71
C THR A 23 -14.13 31.83 -12.04
N ILE A 24 -12.98 32.01 -12.69
CA ILE A 24 -11.68 31.73 -12.08
C ILE A 24 -11.42 32.80 -11.02
N LEU A 25 -11.49 32.42 -9.75
CA LEU A 25 -11.25 33.34 -8.64
C LEU A 25 -9.77 33.70 -8.50
N GLU A 26 -8.90 32.70 -8.69
CA GLU A 26 -7.46 32.87 -8.59
C GLU A 26 -6.73 31.93 -9.56
N VAL A 27 -5.61 32.42 -10.11
CA VAL A 27 -4.61 31.62 -10.81
C VAL A 27 -3.35 31.57 -9.96
N ARG A 28 -2.83 30.37 -9.70
CA ARG A 28 -1.73 30.16 -8.74
C ARG A 28 -0.61 29.31 -9.36
N THR A 29 0.62 29.68 -9.04
CA THR A 29 1.82 28.91 -9.40
C THR A 29 2.77 28.79 -8.20
N GLY A 30 3.60 27.76 -8.19
CA GLY A 30 4.56 27.45 -7.14
C GLY A 30 5.89 26.97 -7.69
N LYS A 31 6.92 27.04 -6.84
CA LYS A 31 8.28 26.55 -7.12
C LYS A 31 8.61 25.36 -6.23
N MET A 32 9.43 24.44 -6.72
CA MET A 32 9.86 23.28 -5.92
C MET A 32 10.70 23.75 -4.73
N LYS A 33 10.19 23.49 -3.52
CA LYS A 33 10.88 23.79 -2.27
C LYS A 33 10.94 22.54 -1.39
N PRO A 34 11.98 22.35 -0.56
CA PRO A 34 11.99 21.30 0.44
C PRO A 34 10.78 21.40 1.36
N LEU A 35 10.09 20.29 1.60
CA LEU A 35 9.04 20.23 2.62
C LEU A 35 9.67 20.30 4.01
N PRO A 36 9.15 21.13 4.93
CA PRO A 36 9.71 21.24 6.27
C PRO A 36 9.82 19.87 6.97
N GLY A 37 11.04 19.51 7.38
CA GLY A 37 11.33 18.26 8.07
C GLY A 37 11.40 17.01 7.18
N LEU A 38 11.40 17.15 5.85
CA LEU A 38 11.54 16.05 4.90
C LEU A 38 12.61 16.36 3.86
N ALA A 39 13.26 15.32 3.32
CA ALA A 39 14.17 15.44 2.18
C ALA A 39 13.44 15.62 0.81
N VAL A 40 12.10 15.66 0.83
CA VAL A 40 11.26 15.72 -0.38
C VAL A 40 11.02 17.14 -0.83
N GLN A 41 11.18 17.42 -2.13
CA GLN A 41 10.79 18.69 -2.73
C GLN A 41 9.31 18.70 -3.14
N SER A 42 8.68 19.87 -3.09
CA SER A 42 7.27 20.04 -3.43
C SER A 42 6.96 21.46 -3.91
N GLY A 43 6.20 21.57 -5.01
CA GLY A 43 5.58 22.80 -5.51
C GLY A 43 4.14 22.99 -5.03
N ILE A 44 3.74 22.30 -3.95
CA ILE A 44 2.37 22.39 -3.43
C ILE A 44 2.03 23.78 -2.88
N ASP A 45 3.04 24.54 -2.43
CA ASP A 45 2.84 25.89 -1.89
C ASP A 45 2.79 26.93 -3.02
N LYS A 46 1.63 26.99 -3.66
CA LYS A 46 1.37 27.91 -4.77
C LYS A 46 0.87 29.26 -4.26
N THR A 47 1.26 30.33 -4.94
CA THR A 47 0.88 31.71 -4.62
C THR A 47 0.06 32.33 -5.75
N PRO A 48 -0.92 33.22 -5.45
CA PRO A 48 -1.71 33.89 -6.48
C PRO A 48 -0.80 34.67 -7.44
N ARG A 49 -1.16 34.70 -8.73
CA ARG A 49 -0.51 35.51 -9.75
C ARG A 49 -1.37 36.72 -10.07
N GLU A 50 -0.71 37.87 -10.19
CA GLU A 50 -1.34 39.09 -10.70
C GLU A 50 -1.22 39.11 -12.22
N GLY A 51 -2.33 39.35 -12.91
CA GLY A 51 -2.37 39.41 -14.38
C GLY A 51 -2.42 38.05 -15.09
N PRO A 52 -2.29 38.06 -16.44
CA PRO A 52 -2.35 36.86 -17.26
C PRO A 52 -1.15 35.94 -17.06
N VAL A 53 -1.42 34.63 -17.00
CA VAL A 53 -0.43 33.54 -16.93
C VAL A 53 -0.55 32.68 -18.17
N ARG A 54 0.58 32.39 -18.82
CA ARG A 54 0.61 31.56 -20.02
C ARG A 54 0.35 30.09 -19.66
N VAL A 55 -0.58 29.47 -20.37
CA VAL A 55 -0.88 28.04 -20.32
C VAL A 55 -0.09 27.35 -21.44
N THR A 56 0.64 26.31 -21.09
CA THR A 56 1.38 25.42 -22.00
C THR A 56 0.81 24.00 -21.92
N GLU A 57 1.25 23.10 -22.80
CA GLU A 57 0.81 21.69 -22.76
C GLU A 57 1.06 21.00 -21.41
N LEU A 58 2.11 21.40 -20.70
CA LEU A 58 2.51 20.80 -19.41
C LEU A 58 2.04 21.59 -18.19
N GLY A 59 1.28 22.68 -18.38
CA GLY A 59 0.72 23.47 -17.29
C GLY A 59 1.00 24.96 -17.40
N LEU A 60 0.90 25.65 -16.26
CA LEU A 60 1.10 27.10 -16.18
C LEU A 60 2.58 27.49 -16.18
N GLU A 61 2.95 28.49 -16.96
CA GLU A 61 4.29 29.04 -16.96
C GLU A 61 4.70 29.51 -15.55
N GLY A 62 5.88 29.07 -15.12
CA GLY A 62 6.40 29.35 -13.79
C GLY A 62 5.91 28.42 -12.67
N ASP A 63 4.96 27.52 -12.94
CA ASP A 63 4.55 26.45 -12.02
C ASP A 63 5.46 25.23 -12.14
N GLU A 64 5.92 24.71 -11.01
CA GLU A 64 6.77 23.52 -10.94
C GLU A 64 6.11 22.42 -10.11
N HIS A 65 6.26 21.19 -10.57
CA HIS A 65 5.75 19.99 -9.90
C HIS A 65 6.77 18.85 -10.02
N ASP A 66 6.65 17.86 -9.14
CA ASP A 66 7.41 16.63 -9.22
C ASP A 66 6.95 15.82 -10.45
N PRO A 67 7.81 15.58 -11.45
CA PRO A 67 7.41 14.90 -12.69
C PRO A 67 7.11 13.41 -12.47
N THR A 68 7.59 12.82 -11.37
CA THR A 68 7.42 11.38 -11.07
C THR A 68 5.97 11.05 -10.71
N PHE A 69 5.28 11.95 -9.99
CA PHE A 69 3.95 11.70 -9.42
C PHE A 69 2.91 12.76 -9.76
N HIS A 70 3.33 13.98 -10.08
CA HIS A 70 2.46 15.15 -10.16
C HIS A 70 2.60 15.94 -11.47
N GLY A 71 3.20 15.35 -12.51
CA GLY A 71 3.39 15.98 -13.81
C GLY A 71 2.86 15.16 -14.99
N GLY A 72 3.13 15.68 -16.18
CA GLY A 72 2.67 15.12 -17.45
C GLY A 72 1.36 15.74 -17.95
N VAL A 73 1.02 15.41 -19.20
CA VAL A 73 -0.11 16.02 -19.94
C VAL A 73 -1.45 15.85 -19.21
N ASP A 74 -1.67 14.71 -18.56
CA ASP A 74 -2.91 14.43 -17.81
C ASP A 74 -3.02 15.20 -16.49
N LYS A 75 -1.96 15.86 -16.03
CA LYS A 75 -1.90 16.58 -14.74
C LYS A 75 -1.45 18.03 -14.90
N ALA A 76 -1.59 18.60 -16.09
CA ALA A 76 -1.08 19.91 -16.45
C ALA A 76 -1.61 21.04 -15.54
N ILE A 77 -2.90 21.02 -15.19
CA ILE A 77 -3.51 22.07 -14.36
C ILE A 77 -4.41 21.44 -13.29
N HIS A 78 -4.17 21.77 -12.02
CA HIS A 78 -4.99 21.32 -10.88
C HIS A 78 -6.10 22.34 -10.57
N GLY A 79 -7.36 21.91 -10.59
CA GLY A 79 -8.52 22.68 -10.17
C GLY A 79 -9.04 22.26 -8.80
N TYR A 80 -9.52 23.21 -8.01
CA TYR A 80 -10.14 22.92 -6.71
C TYR A 80 -11.26 23.92 -6.36
N CYS A 81 -12.33 23.38 -5.77
CA CYS A 81 -13.51 24.16 -5.38
C CYS A 81 -13.30 24.87 -4.03
N SER A 82 -13.32 26.21 -4.05
CA SER A 82 -13.13 27.03 -2.85
C SER A 82 -14.24 26.86 -1.82
N SER A 83 -15.43 26.43 -2.24
CA SER A 83 -16.59 26.24 -1.35
C SER A 83 -16.35 25.13 -0.31
N HIS A 84 -15.46 24.17 -0.61
CA HIS A 84 -15.07 23.13 0.35
C HIS A 84 -14.31 23.65 1.56
N TYR A 85 -13.63 24.81 1.46
CA TYR A 85 -12.78 25.30 2.54
C TYR A 85 -13.56 25.64 3.81
N ALA A 86 -14.81 26.10 3.70
CA ALA A 86 -15.64 26.38 4.88
C ALA A 86 -15.92 25.12 5.69
N THR A 87 -16.28 24.03 5.01
CA THR A 87 -16.53 22.74 5.66
C THR A 87 -15.25 22.15 6.25
N TRP A 88 -14.12 22.25 5.56
CA TRP A 88 -12.84 21.79 6.12
C TRP A 88 -12.44 22.55 7.40
N ARG A 89 -12.65 23.86 7.46
CA ARG A 89 -12.42 24.65 8.68
C ARG A 89 -13.31 24.19 9.84
N ALA A 90 -14.56 23.86 9.55
CA ALA A 90 -15.51 23.36 10.55
C ALA A 90 -15.13 21.96 11.06
N GLU A 91 -14.69 21.06 10.16
CA GLU A 91 -14.29 19.69 10.50
C GLU A 91 -12.92 19.63 11.22
N TYR A 92 -12.01 20.56 10.89
CA TYR A 92 -10.63 20.60 11.43
C TYR A 92 -10.28 22.00 11.96
N PRO A 93 -10.92 22.45 13.05
CA PRO A 93 -10.73 23.80 13.56
C PRO A 93 -9.28 24.11 13.98
N SER A 94 -8.51 23.10 14.40
CA SER A 94 -7.10 23.27 14.75
C SER A 94 -6.18 23.60 13.56
N ALA A 95 -6.65 23.38 12.33
CA ALA A 95 -5.93 23.67 11.09
C ALA A 95 -6.67 24.69 10.22
N ALA A 96 -7.64 25.43 10.79
CA ALA A 96 -8.54 26.30 10.03
C ALA A 96 -7.80 27.33 9.15
N ASP A 97 -6.71 27.92 9.66
CA ASP A 97 -5.91 28.92 8.92
C ASP A 97 -5.24 28.35 7.66
N ALA A 98 -4.99 27.04 7.63
CA ALA A 98 -4.40 26.37 6.48
C ALA A 98 -5.43 26.10 5.37
N PHE A 99 -6.73 26.00 5.70
CA PHE A 99 -7.84 25.77 4.76
C PHE A 99 -8.31 27.08 4.11
N ARG A 100 -7.53 27.51 3.12
CA ARG A 100 -7.75 28.69 2.28
C ARG A 100 -7.33 28.39 0.84
N PRO A 101 -7.76 29.17 -0.16
CA PRO A 101 -7.29 29.04 -1.55
C PRO A 101 -5.76 28.85 -1.65
N GLY A 102 -5.36 27.88 -2.45
CA GLY A 102 -4.00 27.33 -2.55
C GLY A 102 -3.65 26.24 -1.54
N GLY A 103 -4.52 25.96 -0.56
CA GLY A 103 -4.25 24.98 0.50
C GLY A 103 -4.05 23.56 -0.02
N PHE A 104 -4.74 23.20 -1.12
CA PHE A 104 -4.61 21.91 -1.76
C PHE A 104 -3.58 21.89 -2.90
N GLY A 105 -2.91 23.03 -3.13
CA GLY A 105 -1.92 23.23 -4.19
C GLY A 105 -2.54 23.35 -5.59
N GLU A 106 -3.76 23.86 -5.67
CA GLU A 106 -4.49 24.13 -6.91
C GLU A 106 -3.91 25.30 -7.70
N ASN A 107 -3.96 25.16 -9.02
CA ASN A 107 -3.63 26.21 -9.97
C ASN A 107 -4.82 27.11 -10.22
N LEU A 108 -6.02 26.53 -10.40
CA LEU A 108 -7.26 27.26 -10.66
C LEU A 108 -8.21 27.10 -9.46
N VAL A 109 -8.64 28.24 -8.92
CA VAL A 109 -9.62 28.29 -7.83
C VAL A 109 -10.97 28.67 -8.40
N THR A 110 -11.97 27.81 -8.21
CA THR A 110 -13.36 28.00 -8.67
C THR A 110 -14.33 27.93 -7.51
N ARG A 111 -15.54 28.50 -7.63
CA ARG A 111 -16.53 28.47 -6.53
C ARG A 111 -17.57 27.37 -6.68
N HIS A 112 -17.98 27.08 -7.90
CA HIS A 112 -19.12 26.23 -8.24
C HIS A 112 -18.70 24.95 -8.95
N LEU A 113 -17.67 24.99 -9.81
CA LEU A 113 -17.07 23.77 -10.37
C LEU A 113 -16.52 22.92 -9.23
N ASN A 114 -16.97 21.68 -9.17
CA ASN A 114 -16.57 20.74 -8.14
C ASN A 114 -16.73 19.28 -8.60
N GLU A 115 -16.32 18.34 -7.76
CA GLU A 115 -16.25 16.93 -8.07
C GLU A 115 -17.61 16.28 -8.39
N ARG A 116 -18.70 16.88 -7.90
CA ARG A 116 -20.07 16.36 -8.07
C ARG A 116 -20.73 16.82 -9.37
N ASN A 117 -20.22 17.87 -10.01
CA ASN A 117 -20.82 18.44 -11.23
C ASN A 117 -19.87 18.49 -12.45
N LEU A 118 -18.57 18.22 -12.25
CA LEU A 118 -17.61 17.98 -13.33
C LEU A 118 -17.53 16.50 -13.67
N CYS A 119 -17.55 16.20 -14.97
CA CYS A 119 -17.40 14.85 -15.49
C CYS A 119 -16.02 14.64 -16.13
N ILE A 120 -15.55 13.39 -16.13
CA ILE A 120 -14.34 13.03 -16.86
C ILE A 120 -14.53 13.30 -18.36
N GLY A 121 -13.52 13.86 -19.02
CA GLY A 121 -13.60 14.22 -20.43
C GLY A 121 -14.37 15.52 -20.73
N ASP A 122 -14.98 16.18 -19.72
CA ASP A 122 -15.58 17.51 -19.90
C ASP A 122 -14.53 18.44 -20.53
N THR A 123 -14.88 19.07 -21.65
CA THR A 123 -14.07 20.09 -22.30
C THR A 123 -14.59 21.45 -21.90
N VAL A 124 -13.70 22.33 -21.43
CA VAL A 124 -14.03 23.66 -20.96
C VAL A 124 -13.20 24.71 -21.68
N SER A 125 -13.83 25.85 -21.98
CA SER A 125 -13.16 27.03 -22.52
C SER A 125 -12.94 28.06 -21.43
N ILE A 126 -11.79 28.73 -21.45
CA ILE A 126 -11.49 29.86 -20.57
C ILE A 126 -11.19 31.10 -21.41
N SER A 127 -11.91 32.18 -21.13
CA SER A 127 -11.72 33.49 -21.76
C SER A 127 -12.18 34.62 -20.84
N PRO A 128 -11.81 35.88 -21.12
CA PRO A 128 -12.44 37.03 -20.48
C PRO A 128 -13.97 37.00 -20.63
N PRO A 129 -14.73 37.61 -19.70
CA PRO A 129 -16.20 37.62 -19.75
C PRO A 129 -16.78 38.23 -21.03
N ASP A 130 -16.10 39.25 -21.56
CA ASP A 130 -16.44 39.96 -22.80
C ASP A 130 -15.18 40.10 -23.66
N PRO A 131 -14.81 39.06 -24.43
CA PRO A 131 -13.63 39.09 -25.27
C PRO A 131 -13.88 40.01 -26.47
N GLY A 132 -13.09 41.08 -26.59
CA GLY A 132 -13.12 41.96 -27.75
C GLY A 132 -12.75 41.25 -29.06
N PRO A 133 -12.93 41.90 -30.22
CA PRO A 133 -12.73 41.30 -31.54
C PRO A 133 -11.29 40.81 -31.78
N ASP A 134 -10.30 41.42 -31.13
CA ASP A 134 -8.88 41.08 -31.25
C ASP A 134 -8.38 40.14 -30.12
N ALA A 135 -9.29 39.54 -29.34
CA ALA A 135 -8.91 38.64 -28.26
C ALA A 135 -8.26 37.35 -28.77
N GLU A 136 -7.26 36.84 -28.04
CA GLU A 136 -6.73 35.49 -28.29
C GLU A 136 -7.87 34.45 -28.23
N PRO A 137 -7.81 33.38 -29.04
CA PRO A 137 -8.74 32.26 -28.91
C PRO A 137 -8.78 31.73 -27.47
N PRO A 138 -9.94 31.24 -26.99
CA PRO A 138 -10.04 30.73 -25.63
C PRO A 138 -9.10 29.55 -25.40
N VAL A 139 -8.54 29.49 -24.19
CA VAL A 139 -7.84 28.28 -23.71
C VAL A 139 -8.85 27.14 -23.66
N LEU A 140 -8.48 25.96 -24.18
CA LEU A 140 -9.30 24.76 -24.07
C LEU A 140 -8.62 23.75 -23.16
N LEU A 141 -9.34 23.34 -22.12
CA LEU A 141 -8.91 22.34 -21.16
C LEU A 141 -9.87 21.14 -21.19
N GLN A 142 -9.37 19.96 -20.88
CA GLN A 142 -10.20 18.76 -20.73
C GLN A 142 -9.96 18.10 -19.38
N VAL A 143 -11.02 17.79 -18.65
CA VAL A 143 -10.94 17.08 -17.36
C VAL A 143 -10.36 15.69 -17.58
N SER A 144 -9.24 15.40 -16.93
CA SER A 144 -8.42 14.23 -17.20
C SER A 144 -8.40 13.21 -16.07
N LEU A 145 -8.38 13.66 -14.81
CA LEU A 145 -8.21 12.79 -13.64
C LEU A 145 -8.85 13.40 -12.38
N PRO A 146 -9.41 12.58 -11.47
CA PRO A 146 -9.54 12.96 -10.07
C PRO A 146 -8.16 13.21 -9.46
N ARG A 147 -8.00 14.24 -8.63
CA ARG A 147 -6.75 14.43 -7.91
C ARG A 147 -6.56 13.30 -6.91
N GLN A 148 -5.42 12.61 -6.98
CA GLN A 148 -5.04 11.62 -5.97
C GLN A 148 -4.39 12.30 -4.76
N PRO A 149 -4.91 12.11 -3.54
CA PRO A 149 -4.31 12.73 -2.36
C PRO A 149 -3.01 12.04 -1.98
N CYS A 150 -2.04 12.84 -1.53
CA CYS A 150 -0.71 12.38 -1.14
C CYS A 150 -0.36 12.90 0.26
N PHE A 151 0.64 12.27 0.90
CA PHE A 151 1.10 12.64 2.24
C PHE A 151 1.49 14.13 2.37
N LYS A 152 1.82 14.81 1.26
CA LYS A 152 2.16 16.24 1.24
C LYS A 152 1.02 17.11 1.82
N LEU A 153 -0.24 16.68 1.68
CA LEU A 153 -1.38 17.34 2.32
C LEU A 153 -1.32 17.24 3.85
N ASN A 154 -0.89 16.10 4.38
CA ASN A 154 -0.76 15.90 5.83
C ASN A 154 0.22 16.93 6.42
N HIS A 155 1.35 17.17 5.75
CA HIS A 155 2.30 18.22 6.14
C HIS A 155 1.69 19.61 6.01
N ARG A 156 1.04 19.89 4.88
CA ARG A 156 0.53 21.23 4.56
C ARG A 156 -0.55 21.70 5.55
N PHE A 157 -1.37 20.76 6.03
CA PHE A 157 -2.40 21.03 7.02
C PHE A 157 -1.97 20.68 8.46
N ARG A 158 -0.81 20.04 8.64
CA ARG A 158 -0.33 19.51 9.94
C ARG A 158 -1.33 18.55 10.60
N LEU A 159 -2.04 17.78 9.77
CA LEU A 159 -3.06 16.82 10.18
C LEU A 159 -2.60 15.40 9.83
N LYS A 160 -2.50 14.54 10.84
CA LYS A 160 -1.97 13.17 10.68
C LYS A 160 -2.98 12.34 9.89
N ASN A 161 -2.54 11.62 8.87
CA ASN A 161 -3.41 10.80 8.02
C ASN A 161 -4.61 11.56 7.40
N PHE A 162 -4.43 12.85 7.06
CA PHE A 162 -5.49 13.69 6.47
C PHE A 162 -5.80 13.36 5.00
N ALA A 163 -4.80 12.99 4.20
CA ALA A 163 -4.95 12.74 2.76
C ALA A 163 -6.15 11.81 2.45
N PRO A 164 -6.36 10.68 3.16
CA PRO A 164 -7.53 9.84 2.96
C PRO A 164 -8.89 10.51 3.22
N ALA A 165 -8.98 11.54 4.07
CA ALA A 165 -10.24 12.25 4.31
C ALA A 165 -10.76 12.94 3.04
N THR A 166 -9.86 13.38 2.16
CA THR A 166 -10.22 14.08 0.91
C THR A 166 -10.98 13.17 -0.06
N TRP A 167 -10.46 11.96 -0.34
CA TRP A 167 -11.18 11.01 -1.19
C TRP A 167 -12.36 10.36 -0.46
N ARG A 168 -12.36 10.24 0.87
CA ARG A 168 -13.56 9.75 1.60
C ARG A 168 -14.76 10.67 1.47
N THR A 169 -14.52 11.96 1.27
CA THR A 169 -15.56 13.00 1.19
C THR A 169 -15.72 13.57 -0.23
N SER A 170 -14.95 13.03 -1.18
CA SER A 170 -14.87 13.49 -2.58
C SER A 170 -14.63 15.01 -2.68
N ARG A 171 -13.69 15.51 -1.88
CA ARG A 171 -13.18 16.88 -1.87
C ARG A 171 -11.68 16.85 -2.14
N THR A 172 -11.33 16.38 -3.32
CA THR A 172 -9.95 16.13 -3.74
C THR A 172 -9.38 17.19 -4.67
N GLY A 173 -10.23 17.84 -5.45
CA GLY A 173 -9.87 18.49 -6.70
C GLY A 173 -9.81 17.51 -7.87
N TRP A 174 -9.43 18.05 -9.03
CA TRP A 174 -9.31 17.35 -10.30
C TRP A 174 -8.20 17.96 -11.14
N TYR A 175 -7.75 17.23 -12.16
CA TYR A 175 -6.79 17.72 -13.13
C TYR A 175 -7.45 18.00 -14.48
N PHE A 176 -6.87 18.96 -15.19
CA PHE A 176 -7.07 19.17 -16.61
C PHE A 176 -5.80 18.84 -17.38
N ARG A 177 -6.00 18.31 -18.59
CA ARG A 177 -5.02 18.40 -19.69
C ARG A 177 -5.33 19.61 -20.57
N VAL A 178 -4.32 20.12 -21.27
CA VAL A 178 -4.45 21.30 -22.13
C VAL A 178 -4.66 20.85 -23.58
N LEU A 179 -5.80 21.23 -24.17
CA LEU A 179 -6.11 20.97 -25.58
C LEU A 179 -5.72 22.14 -26.48
N ARG A 180 -5.85 23.37 -25.97
CA ARG A 180 -5.40 24.59 -26.66
C ARG A 180 -4.71 25.53 -25.66
N PRO A 181 -3.40 25.77 -25.82
CA PRO A 181 -2.66 26.79 -25.07
C PRO A 181 -3.21 28.21 -25.26
N GLY A 182 -2.88 29.11 -24.33
CA GLY A 182 -3.32 30.51 -24.34
C GLY A 182 -2.99 31.19 -23.02
N ALA A 183 -3.66 32.28 -22.65
CA ALA A 183 -3.48 32.94 -21.36
C ALA A 183 -4.73 32.82 -20.49
N VAL A 184 -4.52 32.70 -19.18
CA VAL A 184 -5.59 32.73 -18.17
C VAL A 184 -5.27 33.73 -17.07
N ARG A 185 -6.28 34.36 -16.49
CA ARG A 185 -6.16 35.23 -15.29
C ARG A 185 -7.36 35.04 -14.37
N ALA A 186 -7.21 35.54 -13.15
CA ALA A 186 -8.35 35.74 -12.27
C ALA A 186 -9.40 36.65 -12.95
N GLY A 187 -10.68 36.30 -12.82
CA GLY A 187 -11.81 36.97 -13.44
C GLY A 187 -12.23 36.40 -14.80
N ASP A 188 -11.42 35.55 -15.43
CA ASP A 188 -11.84 34.85 -16.66
C ASP A 188 -12.98 33.87 -16.36
N VAL A 189 -13.85 33.67 -17.35
CA VAL A 189 -14.99 32.75 -17.27
C VAL A 189 -14.57 31.39 -17.82
N ILE A 190 -14.77 30.35 -17.02
CA ILE A 190 -14.63 28.95 -17.43
C ILE A 190 -16.02 28.43 -17.83
N ARG A 191 -16.20 27.96 -19.07
CA ARG A 191 -17.49 27.47 -19.61
C ARG A 191 -17.39 26.04 -20.09
N LEU A 192 -18.42 25.24 -19.85
CA LEU A 192 -18.55 23.90 -20.42
C LEU A 192 -18.78 24.01 -21.93
N VAL A 193 -17.98 23.29 -22.72
CA VAL A 193 -18.07 23.22 -24.18
C VAL A 193 -18.63 21.87 -24.62
N ALA A 194 -18.14 20.79 -24.03
CA ALA A 194 -18.58 19.44 -24.36
C ALA A 194 -18.53 18.53 -23.12
N ARG A 195 -19.45 17.58 -23.06
CA ARG A 195 -19.57 16.57 -21.98
C ARG A 195 -19.79 15.19 -22.59
N PRO A 196 -18.72 14.46 -22.93
CA PRO A 196 -18.83 13.14 -23.55
C PRO A 196 -19.38 12.07 -22.59
N HIS A 197 -19.09 12.20 -21.28
CA HIS A 197 -19.36 11.16 -20.26
C HIS A 197 -20.21 11.71 -19.10
N PRO A 198 -21.46 12.12 -19.33
CA PRO A 198 -22.29 12.83 -18.35
C PRO A 198 -22.59 12.04 -17.06
N GLU A 199 -22.44 10.73 -17.10
CA GLU A 199 -22.66 9.83 -15.96
C GLU A 199 -21.43 9.67 -15.06
N TRP A 200 -20.25 10.11 -15.52
CA TRP A 200 -18.96 9.91 -14.85
C TRP A 200 -18.43 11.20 -14.23
N THR A 201 -19.13 11.67 -13.19
CA THR A 201 -18.63 12.75 -12.35
C THR A 201 -17.33 12.36 -11.65
N ILE A 202 -16.48 13.32 -11.31
CA ILE A 202 -15.24 13.05 -10.56
C ILE A 202 -15.53 12.33 -9.23
N ASP A 203 -16.61 12.68 -8.55
CA ASP A 203 -17.10 11.98 -7.35
C ASP A 203 -17.42 10.49 -7.63
N ARG A 204 -18.13 10.20 -8.73
CA ARG A 204 -18.45 8.82 -9.11
C ARG A 204 -17.21 8.03 -9.52
N VAL A 205 -16.26 8.65 -10.24
CA VAL A 205 -14.98 7.99 -10.54
C VAL A 205 -14.25 7.65 -9.24
N GLN A 206 -14.23 8.55 -8.26
CA GLN A 206 -13.60 8.31 -6.95
C GLN A 206 -14.26 7.18 -6.15
N GLU A 207 -15.57 7.00 -6.27
CA GLU A 207 -16.29 5.87 -5.66
C GLU A 207 -15.64 4.55 -6.04
N TYR A 208 -15.51 4.29 -7.34
CA TYR A 208 -14.96 3.03 -7.83
C TYR A 208 -13.43 2.99 -7.78
N LEU A 209 -12.77 4.15 -7.72
CA LEU A 209 -11.32 4.20 -7.57
C LEU A 209 -10.87 3.81 -6.15
N HIS A 210 -11.59 4.27 -5.11
CA HIS A 210 -11.15 4.16 -3.70
C HIS A 210 -12.06 3.37 -2.77
N ARG A 211 -13.38 3.38 -3.00
CA ARG A 211 -14.38 2.85 -2.05
C ARG A 211 -14.94 1.52 -2.51
N ASN A 212 -15.50 1.46 -3.72
CA ASN A 212 -16.03 0.24 -4.33
C ASN A 212 -15.11 -0.29 -5.45
N THR A 213 -13.92 -0.73 -5.08
CA THR A 213 -12.89 -1.16 -6.05
C THR A 213 -13.16 -2.52 -6.71
N GLY A 214 -14.11 -3.29 -6.15
CA GLY A 214 -14.40 -4.67 -6.54
C GLY A 214 -15.47 -4.84 -7.61
N ASP A 215 -16.14 -3.76 -8.03
CA ASP A 215 -17.26 -3.80 -8.99
C ASP A 215 -16.77 -4.05 -10.44
N PRO A 216 -17.02 -5.22 -11.05
CA PRO A 216 -16.47 -5.54 -12.36
C PRO A 216 -17.06 -4.68 -13.48
N ALA A 217 -18.37 -4.42 -13.45
CA ALA A 217 -19.04 -3.66 -14.50
C ALA A 217 -18.54 -2.22 -14.54
N MET A 218 -18.36 -1.61 -13.36
CA MET A 218 -17.87 -0.23 -13.25
C MET A 218 -16.38 -0.14 -13.59
N ASN A 219 -15.58 -1.14 -13.21
CA ASN A 219 -14.18 -1.23 -13.64
C ASN A 219 -14.06 -1.34 -15.18
N GLU A 220 -14.93 -2.11 -15.86
CA GLU A 220 -14.94 -2.22 -17.32
C GLU A 220 -15.34 -0.92 -18.01
N ALA A 221 -16.41 -0.27 -17.53
CA ALA A 221 -16.86 1.00 -18.08
C ALA A 221 -15.78 2.09 -17.96
N LEU A 222 -15.18 2.26 -16.77
CA LEU A 222 -14.13 3.25 -16.53
C LEU A 222 -12.83 2.94 -17.29
N ALA A 223 -12.48 1.67 -17.47
CA ALA A 223 -11.31 1.25 -18.26
C ALA A 223 -11.42 1.58 -19.76
N ALA A 224 -12.66 1.76 -20.27
CA ALA A 224 -12.96 2.07 -21.66
C ALA A 224 -12.99 3.58 -21.96
N ILE A 225 -13.04 4.45 -20.95
CA ILE A 225 -13.04 5.90 -21.14
C ILE A 225 -11.66 6.36 -21.60
N GLU A 226 -11.53 6.80 -22.86
CA GLU A 226 -10.26 7.22 -23.43
C GLU A 226 -9.72 8.50 -22.78
N GLU A 227 -10.61 9.41 -22.42
CA GLU A 227 -10.31 10.68 -21.79
C GLU A 227 -9.91 10.54 -20.30
N LEU A 228 -10.12 9.39 -19.67
CA LEU A 228 -9.61 9.12 -18.33
C LEU A 228 -8.09 8.92 -18.41
N GLY A 229 -7.35 9.76 -17.69
CA GLY A 229 -5.89 9.75 -17.72
C GLY A 229 -5.29 8.39 -17.34
N ALA A 230 -4.10 8.12 -17.87
CA ALA A 230 -3.50 6.78 -17.87
C ALA A 230 -3.40 6.17 -16.46
N GLU A 231 -2.98 6.95 -15.46
CA GLU A 231 -2.83 6.48 -14.08
C GLU A 231 -4.10 5.80 -13.53
N ALA A 232 -5.27 6.45 -13.66
CA ALA A 232 -6.52 5.90 -13.16
C ALA A 232 -7.07 4.81 -14.09
N ARG A 233 -7.00 5.04 -15.41
CA ARG A 233 -7.51 4.09 -16.41
C ARG A 233 -6.78 2.76 -16.36
N ASP A 234 -5.46 2.76 -16.20
CA ASP A 234 -4.65 1.56 -16.13
C ASP A 234 -4.89 0.80 -14.81
N ALA A 235 -5.19 1.51 -13.72
CA ALA A 235 -5.65 0.87 -12.48
C ALA A 235 -6.97 0.12 -12.67
N PHE A 236 -7.91 0.66 -13.45
CA PHE A 236 -9.16 -0.03 -13.81
C PHE A 236 -8.91 -1.20 -14.75
N ARG A 237 -8.09 -1.04 -15.80
CA ARG A 237 -7.70 -2.12 -16.73
C ARG A 237 -7.06 -3.30 -16.00
N ALA A 238 -6.14 -3.03 -15.08
CA ALA A 238 -5.54 -4.03 -14.21
C ALA A 238 -6.60 -4.80 -13.41
N ARG A 239 -7.59 -4.12 -12.83
CA ARG A 239 -8.70 -4.77 -12.10
C ARG A 239 -9.55 -5.64 -13.02
N VAL A 240 -9.86 -5.18 -14.24
CA VAL A 240 -10.60 -5.95 -15.26
C VAL A 240 -9.85 -7.21 -15.65
N VAL A 241 -8.55 -7.11 -15.95
CA VAL A 241 -7.70 -8.26 -16.27
C VAL A 241 -7.73 -9.29 -15.15
N ARG A 242 -7.54 -8.85 -13.89
CA ARG A 242 -7.60 -9.73 -12.71
C ARG A 242 -8.97 -10.36 -12.52
N HIS A 243 -10.05 -9.61 -12.76
CA HIS A 243 -11.41 -10.14 -12.66
C HIS A 243 -11.65 -11.23 -13.72
N ARG A 244 -11.32 -10.95 -14.99
CA ARG A 244 -11.49 -11.91 -16.09
C ARG A 244 -10.63 -13.15 -15.91
N ALA A 245 -9.40 -13.01 -15.39
CA ALA A 245 -8.55 -14.14 -15.06
C ALA A 245 -9.20 -15.04 -13.98
N ARG A 246 -9.78 -14.43 -12.94
CA ARG A 246 -10.54 -15.16 -11.91
C ARG A 246 -11.76 -15.87 -12.48
N GLU A 247 -12.53 -15.24 -13.36
CA GLU A 247 -13.72 -15.85 -13.97
C GLU A 247 -13.35 -16.99 -14.93
N ARG A 248 -12.31 -16.82 -15.77
CA ARG A 248 -11.80 -17.91 -16.62
C ARG A 248 -11.36 -19.11 -15.79
N ARG A 249 -10.70 -18.86 -14.66
CA ARG A 249 -10.28 -19.91 -13.74
C ARG A 249 -11.48 -20.64 -13.13
N LYS A 250 -12.47 -19.90 -12.61
CA LYS A 250 -13.73 -20.50 -12.12
C LYS A 250 -14.45 -21.31 -13.20
N ALA A 251 -14.51 -20.81 -14.43
CA ALA A 251 -15.14 -21.50 -15.54
C ALA A 251 -14.42 -22.81 -15.90
N ARG A 252 -13.07 -22.82 -15.93
CA ARG A 252 -12.27 -24.03 -16.13
C ARG A 252 -12.45 -25.05 -15.01
N GLU A 253 -12.54 -24.57 -13.77
CA GLU A 253 -12.82 -25.41 -12.59
C GLU A 253 -14.21 -26.05 -12.67
N GLN A 254 -15.21 -25.30 -13.13
CA GLN A 254 -16.58 -25.80 -13.35
C GLN A 254 -16.70 -26.73 -14.55
N ALA A 255 -15.91 -26.51 -15.61
CA ALA A 255 -15.89 -27.33 -16.82
C ALA A 255 -15.14 -28.66 -16.66
N GLY A 256 -14.52 -28.92 -15.50
CA GLY A 256 -13.74 -30.14 -15.26
C GLY A 256 -12.44 -30.24 -16.07
N GLU A 257 -12.04 -29.17 -16.77
CA GLU A 257 -10.80 -29.08 -17.55
C GLU A 257 -9.56 -28.84 -16.67
N GLY A 258 -9.74 -28.70 -15.35
CA GLY A 258 -8.67 -28.92 -14.38
C GLY A 258 -8.37 -30.41 -14.30
N GLY A 259 -7.42 -30.88 -15.13
CA GLY A 259 -7.08 -32.29 -15.30
C GLY A 259 -7.16 -33.10 -14.00
N GLU A 260 -7.95 -34.18 -14.02
CA GLU A 260 -8.19 -35.15 -12.94
C GLU A 260 -7.78 -34.69 -11.55
N ASN A 261 -8.36 -33.59 -11.02
CA ASN A 261 -8.36 -33.21 -9.60
C ASN A 261 -9.05 -31.83 -9.44
N GLY A 262 -10.36 -31.78 -9.62
CA GLY A 262 -11.16 -30.58 -9.38
C GLY A 262 -10.91 -29.98 -7.98
N ASN A 263 -10.54 -28.69 -7.93
CA ASN A 263 -11.03 -27.69 -6.99
C ASN A 263 -10.32 -26.33 -7.23
N GLY A 264 -11.07 -25.28 -7.58
CA GLY A 264 -10.91 -23.91 -7.06
C GLY A 264 -9.60 -23.51 -6.41
N ASP A 265 -9.53 -23.88 -5.14
CA ASP A 265 -8.45 -23.48 -4.24
C ASP A 265 -7.12 -24.19 -4.51
N LYS A 266 -7.13 -25.34 -5.20
CA LYS A 266 -5.92 -26.12 -5.46
C LYS A 266 -4.91 -25.40 -6.34
N GLU A 267 -5.29 -24.47 -7.21
CA GLU A 267 -4.30 -23.73 -8.00
C GLU A 267 -3.54 -22.67 -7.18
N ARG A 268 -4.15 -22.12 -6.11
CA ARG A 268 -3.43 -21.26 -5.14
C ARG A 268 -2.54 -22.09 -4.22
N GLN A 269 -2.92 -23.36 -4.02
CA GLN A 269 -2.22 -24.36 -3.25
C GLN A 269 -1.29 -25.26 -4.11
N ARG A 270 -1.16 -25.01 -5.42
CA ARG A 270 -0.36 -25.85 -6.31
C ARG A 270 1.11 -25.59 -6.04
N TRP A 271 1.72 -26.51 -5.29
CA TRP A 271 3.16 -26.64 -5.16
C TRP A 271 3.78 -26.74 -6.55
N ARG A 272 4.50 -25.70 -6.95
CA ARG A 272 5.22 -25.62 -8.22
C ARG A 272 6.68 -25.95 -8.00
N GLU A 273 7.29 -26.60 -8.98
CA GLU A 273 8.71 -26.93 -8.92
C GLU A 273 9.58 -25.74 -9.31
N TYR A 274 10.56 -25.45 -8.46
CA TYR A 274 11.58 -24.45 -8.71
C TYR A 274 12.95 -25.08 -8.56
N ARG A 275 13.83 -24.80 -9.50
CA ARG A 275 15.23 -25.19 -9.44
C ARG A 275 16.04 -24.10 -8.74
N VAL A 276 16.92 -24.51 -7.83
CA VAL A 276 17.95 -23.64 -7.26
C VAL A 276 18.98 -23.38 -8.34
N VAL A 277 19.04 -22.16 -8.86
CA VAL A 277 19.97 -21.76 -9.92
C VAL A 277 21.18 -21.01 -9.38
N GLU A 278 21.10 -20.50 -8.16
CA GLU A 278 22.21 -19.84 -7.48
C GLU A 278 22.13 -20.11 -5.97
N ARG A 279 23.30 -20.32 -5.35
CA ARG A 279 23.47 -20.47 -3.90
C ARG A 279 24.70 -19.66 -3.49
N THR A 280 24.49 -18.61 -2.70
CA THR A 280 25.55 -17.66 -2.34
C THR A 280 25.62 -17.53 -0.83
N ARG A 281 26.82 -17.73 -0.27
CA ARG A 281 27.08 -17.51 1.15
C ARG A 281 27.14 -16.01 1.42
N GLN A 282 26.11 -15.46 2.06
CA GLN A 282 26.03 -14.04 2.38
C GLN A 282 26.85 -13.72 3.64
N THR A 283 26.75 -14.59 4.64
CA THR A 283 27.52 -14.53 5.89
C THR A 283 27.81 -15.94 6.38
N GLU A 284 28.51 -16.09 7.50
CA GLU A 284 28.69 -17.40 8.15
C GLU A 284 27.36 -18.09 8.46
N ARG A 285 26.29 -17.33 8.70
CA ARG A 285 24.98 -17.80 9.18
C ARG A 285 23.85 -17.63 8.19
N ILE A 286 24.06 -16.94 7.06
CA ILE A 286 23.02 -16.63 6.09
C ILE A 286 23.47 -17.06 4.71
N VAL A 287 22.62 -17.84 4.04
CA VAL A 287 22.79 -18.23 2.64
C VAL A 287 21.62 -17.69 1.84
N SER A 288 21.90 -17.13 0.67
CA SER A 288 20.88 -16.74 -0.29
C SER A 288 20.73 -17.78 -1.38
N PHE A 289 19.50 -17.97 -1.84
CA PHE A 289 19.15 -18.89 -2.92
C PHE A 289 18.37 -18.13 -3.99
N VAL A 290 18.72 -18.34 -5.27
CA VAL A 290 17.88 -17.92 -6.39
C VAL A 290 17.13 -19.15 -6.89
N LEU A 291 15.80 -19.05 -6.90
CA LEU A 291 14.89 -20.09 -7.33
C LEU A 291 14.28 -19.70 -8.66
N GLN A 292 14.30 -20.61 -9.63
CA GLN A 292 13.71 -20.41 -10.95
C GLN A 292 12.64 -21.49 -11.20
N ALA A 293 11.44 -21.06 -11.60
CA ALA A 293 10.34 -21.96 -11.92
C ALA A 293 10.76 -22.92 -13.04
N VAL A 294 10.54 -24.22 -12.84
CA VAL A 294 10.80 -25.24 -13.86
C VAL A 294 9.84 -25.07 -15.04
N GLU A 295 8.58 -24.78 -14.73
CA GLU A 295 7.55 -24.39 -15.70
C GLU A 295 7.13 -22.95 -15.42
N PRO A 296 7.57 -21.96 -16.22
CA PRO A 296 7.21 -20.55 -16.01
C PRO A 296 5.71 -20.29 -16.14
N LEU A 297 5.19 -19.32 -15.38
CA LEU A 297 3.86 -18.75 -15.62
C LEU A 297 3.89 -18.07 -16.99
N ARG A 298 2.89 -18.37 -17.83
CA ARG A 298 2.73 -17.75 -19.16
C ARG A 298 2.26 -16.31 -18.98
N GLU A 299 2.79 -15.42 -19.81
CA GLU A 299 2.63 -13.96 -19.77
C GLU A 299 1.23 -13.47 -20.22
N ASP A 300 0.14 -14.07 -19.75
CA ASP A 300 -1.22 -13.59 -20.09
C ASP A 300 -1.58 -12.27 -19.33
N GLY A 301 -0.56 -11.49 -18.94
CA GLY A 301 -0.58 -10.19 -18.29
C GLY A 301 0.65 -9.99 -17.40
N GLU A 302 1.48 -8.97 -17.69
CA GLU A 302 2.70 -8.61 -16.93
C GLU A 302 2.48 -8.52 -15.40
N GLU A 303 1.26 -8.20 -14.94
CA GLU A 303 0.89 -8.13 -13.53
C GLU A 303 0.84 -9.48 -12.79
N GLU A 304 0.66 -10.61 -13.48
CA GLU A 304 0.63 -11.92 -12.82
C GLU A 304 2.04 -12.40 -12.45
N VAL A 305 3.06 -11.90 -13.14
CA VAL A 305 4.46 -12.27 -12.91
C VAL A 305 5.06 -11.41 -11.79
N GLN A 306 4.75 -10.11 -11.74
CA GLN A 306 5.32 -9.18 -10.77
C GLN A 306 4.92 -9.50 -9.31
N LEU A 307 5.90 -9.41 -8.40
CA LEU A 307 5.67 -9.54 -6.97
C LEU A 307 5.43 -8.17 -6.33
N ARG A 308 4.59 -8.13 -5.29
CA ARG A 308 4.52 -6.92 -4.44
C ARG A 308 5.68 -6.95 -3.44
N HIS A 309 6.15 -5.78 -3.03
CA HIS A 309 7.17 -5.65 -2.00
C HIS A 309 6.70 -6.28 -0.68
N GLY A 310 7.61 -6.97 0.02
CA GLY A 310 7.28 -7.72 1.24
C GLY A 310 6.58 -9.06 0.97
N ALA A 311 6.78 -9.64 -0.22
CA ALA A 311 6.30 -10.98 -0.55
C ALA A 311 7.06 -12.07 0.23
N HIS A 312 6.41 -13.18 0.54
CA HIS A 312 7.04 -14.39 1.06
C HIS A 312 6.53 -15.64 0.35
N ALA A 313 7.43 -16.61 0.18
CA ALA A 313 7.16 -17.88 -0.46
C ALA A 313 7.11 -19.01 0.58
N ARG A 314 6.10 -19.89 0.50
CA ARG A 314 6.12 -21.18 1.19
C ARG A 314 6.99 -22.17 0.42
N ILE A 315 7.94 -22.77 1.09
CA ILE A 315 8.84 -23.78 0.54
C ILE A 315 8.61 -25.11 1.25
N ARG A 316 8.29 -26.16 0.50
CA ARG A 316 8.25 -27.54 0.97
C ARG A 316 9.62 -28.16 0.74
N LEU A 317 10.24 -28.58 1.83
CA LEU A 317 11.58 -29.15 1.88
C LEU A 317 11.51 -30.67 1.74
N GLY A 318 12.61 -31.29 1.30
CA GLY A 318 12.66 -32.75 1.09
C GLY A 318 12.53 -33.58 2.37
N ASN A 319 12.61 -32.96 3.55
CA ASN A 319 12.33 -33.58 4.85
C ASN A 319 10.85 -33.45 5.27
N GLY A 320 9.96 -33.03 4.38
CA GLY A 320 8.53 -32.89 4.63
C GLY A 320 8.12 -31.59 5.33
N LEU A 321 9.07 -30.78 5.81
CA LEU A 321 8.77 -29.52 6.46
C LEU A 321 8.37 -28.44 5.45
N VAL A 322 7.41 -27.60 5.84
CA VAL A 322 7.05 -26.38 5.10
C VAL A 322 7.51 -25.15 5.89
N ARG A 323 8.21 -24.23 5.23
CA ARG A 323 8.67 -22.97 5.83
C ARG A 323 8.39 -21.79 4.91
N ALA A 324 8.10 -20.64 5.49
CA ALA A 324 7.92 -19.40 4.75
C ALA A 324 9.21 -18.57 4.80
N TYR A 325 9.61 -18.00 3.66
CA TYR A 325 10.77 -17.12 3.55
C TYR A 325 10.41 -15.86 2.76
N SER A 326 10.83 -14.70 3.25
CA SER A 326 10.66 -13.44 2.52
C SER A 326 11.49 -13.44 1.25
N ILE A 327 10.86 -12.96 0.18
CA ILE A 327 11.47 -12.75 -1.12
C ILE A 327 12.17 -11.40 -1.09
N VAL A 328 13.47 -11.40 -1.35
CA VAL A 328 14.31 -10.19 -1.31
C VAL A 328 14.48 -9.53 -2.68
N ASP A 329 14.21 -10.26 -3.76
CA ASP A 329 14.29 -9.77 -5.14
C ASP A 329 13.59 -10.73 -6.12
N GLY A 330 13.23 -10.22 -7.31
CA GLY A 330 12.69 -10.97 -8.43
C GLY A 330 11.16 -11.02 -8.52
N ASP A 331 10.65 -12.02 -9.24
CA ASP A 331 9.26 -12.17 -9.63
C ASP A 331 8.73 -13.59 -9.39
N ARG A 332 7.51 -13.91 -9.82
CA ARG A 332 6.90 -15.25 -9.64
C ARG A 332 7.54 -16.36 -10.47
N ASN A 333 8.45 -16.07 -11.40
CA ASN A 333 9.16 -17.06 -12.19
C ASN A 333 10.62 -17.19 -11.75
N ARG A 334 11.22 -16.15 -11.20
CA ARG A 334 12.58 -16.18 -10.67
C ARG A 334 12.72 -15.21 -9.50
N PHE A 335 13.00 -15.73 -8.31
CA PHE A 335 13.13 -14.90 -7.11
C PHE A 335 14.26 -15.35 -6.20
N GLN A 336 14.73 -14.41 -5.35
CA GLN A 336 15.80 -14.62 -4.40
C GLN A 336 15.25 -14.67 -2.96
N LEU A 337 15.78 -15.60 -2.16
CA LEU A 337 15.53 -15.74 -0.72
C LEU A 337 16.81 -15.50 0.07
N GLY A 338 16.69 -15.01 1.31
CA GLY A 338 17.77 -15.01 2.31
C GLY A 338 17.40 -15.86 3.51
N VAL A 339 18.18 -16.90 3.81
CA VAL A 339 17.84 -17.91 4.81
C VAL A 339 18.92 -17.97 5.89
N ALA A 340 18.55 -17.65 7.13
CA ALA A 340 19.43 -17.81 8.28
C ALA A 340 19.41 -19.24 8.83
N LEU A 341 20.58 -19.70 9.28
CA LEU A 341 20.72 -20.90 10.08
C LEU A 341 20.33 -20.60 11.53
N ASP A 342 19.23 -21.21 11.94
CA ASP A 342 18.77 -21.17 13.33
C ASP A 342 19.61 -22.15 14.17
N GLU A 343 20.10 -21.69 15.32
CA GLU A 343 20.85 -22.50 16.29
C GLU A 343 19.98 -23.65 16.83
N LYS A 344 18.68 -23.40 17.01
CA LYS A 344 17.70 -24.37 17.50
C LYS A 344 16.78 -24.85 16.36
N SER A 345 17.34 -24.94 15.15
CA SER A 345 16.59 -25.32 13.96
C SER A 345 15.81 -26.62 14.16
N ARG A 346 14.48 -26.56 13.96
CA ARG A 346 13.58 -27.73 13.85
C ARG A 346 13.77 -28.52 12.54
N GLY A 347 14.95 -28.42 11.92
CA GLY A 347 15.32 -29.11 10.67
C GLY A 347 15.17 -28.30 9.39
N GLY A 348 14.33 -27.27 9.33
CA GLY A 348 14.05 -26.53 8.09
C GLY A 348 15.24 -25.70 7.57
N SER A 349 15.70 -24.73 8.36
CA SER A 349 16.87 -23.92 8.00
C SER A 349 18.14 -24.74 7.86
N ARG A 350 18.32 -25.76 8.72
CA ARG A 350 19.45 -26.70 8.62
C ARG A 350 19.47 -27.45 7.30
N TYR A 351 18.32 -27.98 6.87
CA TYR A 351 18.19 -28.68 5.58
C TYR A 351 18.59 -27.79 4.40
N LEU A 352 18.14 -26.53 4.38
CA LEU A 352 18.53 -25.58 3.33
C LEU A 352 20.04 -25.30 3.31
N HIS A 353 20.67 -25.20 4.48
CA HIS A 353 22.10 -24.90 4.57
C HIS A 353 22.99 -26.09 4.20
N GLU A 354 22.66 -27.28 4.71
CA GLU A 354 23.51 -28.47 4.62
C GLU A 354 23.23 -29.31 3.36
N ILE A 355 21.97 -29.43 2.96
CA ILE A 355 21.54 -30.36 1.90
C ILE A 355 21.32 -29.65 0.58
N VAL A 356 20.71 -28.46 0.58
CA VAL A 356 20.31 -27.81 -0.68
C VAL A 356 21.51 -27.20 -1.43
N GLN A 357 21.68 -27.62 -2.68
CA GLN A 357 22.72 -27.17 -3.60
C GLN A 357 22.12 -26.64 -4.91
N VAL A 358 22.94 -25.98 -5.72
CA VAL A 358 22.56 -25.58 -7.09
C VAL A 358 22.16 -26.84 -7.88
N GLY A 359 21.07 -26.73 -8.63
CA GLY A 359 20.46 -27.84 -9.36
C GLY A 359 19.35 -28.58 -8.60
N HIS A 360 19.26 -28.45 -7.27
CA HIS A 360 18.16 -29.06 -6.52
C HIS A 360 16.81 -28.43 -6.89
N THR A 361 15.78 -29.27 -6.94
CA THR A 361 14.40 -28.83 -7.09
C THR A 361 13.73 -28.76 -5.72
N VAL A 362 13.09 -27.63 -5.44
CA VAL A 362 12.23 -27.43 -4.27
C VAL A 362 10.82 -27.11 -4.74
N GLN A 363 9.85 -27.34 -3.87
CA GLN A 363 8.46 -27.01 -4.18
C GLN A 363 8.05 -25.71 -3.49
N VAL A 364 7.50 -24.81 -4.28
CA VAL A 364 7.05 -23.48 -3.86
C VAL A 364 5.53 -23.44 -3.92
N GLY A 365 4.90 -23.15 -2.79
CA GLY A 365 3.46 -22.97 -2.67
C GLY A 365 3.03 -21.53 -2.94
N ALA A 366 1.94 -21.11 -2.31
CA ALA A 366 1.45 -19.73 -2.44
C ALA A 366 2.52 -18.70 -2.06
N ILE A 367 2.72 -17.72 -2.96
CA ILE A 367 3.44 -16.48 -2.67
C ILE A 367 2.40 -15.44 -2.26
N THR A 368 2.53 -14.92 -1.04
CA THR A 368 1.62 -13.90 -0.50
C THR A 368 2.40 -12.68 -0.03
N ASN A 369 1.69 -11.58 0.22
CA ASN A 369 2.29 -10.33 0.64
C ASN A 369 1.71 -9.96 2.00
N SER A 370 2.55 -9.81 3.00
CA SER A 370 2.15 -9.41 4.35
C SER A 370 2.32 -7.91 4.60
N VAL A 371 3.29 -7.27 3.93
CA VAL A 371 3.60 -5.86 4.17
C VAL A 371 2.74 -4.94 3.30
N GLN A 372 1.93 -4.09 3.95
CA GLN A 372 1.17 -3.07 3.25
C GLN A 372 2.02 -1.81 3.01
N VAL A 373 2.02 -1.32 1.77
CA VAL A 373 2.62 -0.03 1.42
C VAL A 373 1.78 1.08 2.04
N ALA A 374 2.38 1.85 2.94
CA ALA A 374 1.70 2.98 3.58
C ALA A 374 1.88 4.23 2.71
N THR A 375 0.79 4.79 2.19
CA THR A 375 0.84 5.98 1.32
C THR A 375 0.48 7.28 2.04
N ALA A 376 -0.09 7.18 3.25
CA ALA A 376 -0.47 8.32 4.07
C ALA A 376 0.62 8.76 5.05
N ALA A 377 1.59 7.90 5.35
CA ALA A 377 2.72 8.26 6.19
C ALA A 377 3.71 9.11 5.40
N SER A 378 4.38 10.02 6.11
CA SER A 378 5.38 10.91 5.50
C SER A 378 6.80 10.42 5.71
N ASN A 379 7.00 9.67 6.79
CA ASN A 379 8.26 9.12 7.22
C ASN A 379 8.06 7.62 7.47
N HIS A 380 9.02 6.82 7.05
CA HIS A 380 8.97 5.36 7.18
C HIS A 380 10.19 4.88 7.94
N ILE A 381 9.97 4.33 9.11
CA ILE A 381 11.07 3.88 9.98
C ILE A 381 11.01 2.36 10.05
N PHE A 382 12.03 1.73 9.48
CA PHE A 382 12.20 0.30 9.49
C PHE A 382 13.17 -0.08 10.61
N VAL A 383 12.79 -1.08 11.39
CA VAL A 383 13.60 -1.61 12.48
C VAL A 383 13.74 -3.11 12.24
N ALA A 384 14.94 -3.51 11.84
CA ALA A 384 15.26 -4.90 11.49
C ALA A 384 16.28 -5.49 12.47
N GLY A 385 16.17 -6.79 12.76
CA GLY A 385 17.16 -7.55 13.52
C GLY A 385 17.61 -8.82 12.79
N GLY A 386 18.91 -8.97 12.54
CA GLY A 386 19.48 -10.15 11.90
C GLY A 386 18.86 -10.44 10.53
N VAL A 387 18.33 -11.66 10.33
CA VAL A 387 17.66 -12.02 9.06
C VAL A 387 16.36 -11.24 8.81
N GLY A 388 15.86 -10.52 9.82
CA GLY A 388 14.68 -9.65 9.71
C GLY A 388 14.72 -8.65 8.55
N ILE A 389 15.92 -8.30 8.08
CA ILE A 389 16.12 -7.40 6.94
C ILE A 389 15.47 -7.91 5.65
N THR A 390 15.31 -9.23 5.46
CA THR A 390 14.74 -9.80 4.24
C THR A 390 13.27 -9.43 4.04
N ALA A 391 12.53 -9.16 5.12
CA ALA A 391 11.15 -8.69 5.04
C ALA A 391 11.03 -7.28 4.45
N PHE A 392 12.07 -6.45 4.62
CA PHE A 392 11.99 -5.01 4.36
C PHE A 392 12.89 -4.52 3.25
N LEU A 393 13.95 -5.25 2.88
CA LEU A 393 14.96 -4.78 1.92
C LEU A 393 14.34 -4.29 0.60
N ALA A 394 13.51 -5.12 -0.05
CA ALA A 394 12.85 -4.75 -1.31
C ALA A 394 11.90 -3.55 -1.16
N LEU A 395 11.16 -3.47 -0.05
CA LEU A 395 10.24 -2.35 0.21
C LEU A 395 11.01 -1.05 0.50
N PHE A 396 12.09 -1.14 1.25
CA PHE A 396 12.94 0.00 1.58
C PHE A 396 13.62 0.56 0.33
N GLU A 397 14.22 -0.28 -0.50
CA GLU A 397 14.77 0.12 -1.80
C GLU A 397 13.72 0.79 -2.70
N HIS A 398 12.50 0.24 -2.73
CA HIS A 398 11.39 0.87 -3.44
C HIS A 398 11.11 2.28 -2.90
N TYR A 399 10.98 2.45 -1.59
CA TYR A 399 10.74 3.75 -0.96
C TYR A 399 11.84 4.76 -1.28
N LYS A 400 13.10 4.35 -1.28
CA LYS A 400 14.21 5.21 -1.69
C LYS A 400 14.12 5.61 -3.16
N ARG A 401 13.77 4.67 -4.05
CA ARG A 401 13.58 4.94 -5.49
C ARG A 401 12.45 5.92 -5.78
N ILE A 402 11.39 5.91 -4.96
CA ILE A 402 10.26 6.87 -5.08
C ILE A 402 10.43 8.11 -4.19
N HIS A 403 11.65 8.35 -3.67
CA HIS A 403 12.02 9.49 -2.84
C HIS A 403 11.17 9.65 -1.58
N TYR A 404 10.64 8.57 -1.01
CA TYR A 404 10.01 8.62 0.31
C TYR A 404 11.07 8.83 1.39
N SER A 405 10.70 9.56 2.46
CA SER A 405 11.53 9.68 3.66
C SER A 405 11.52 8.34 4.38
N ALA A 406 12.64 7.60 4.33
CA ALA A 406 12.74 6.27 4.90
C ALA A 406 14.10 6.06 5.55
N THR A 407 14.11 5.53 6.78
CA THR A 407 15.32 5.17 7.54
C THR A 407 15.23 3.74 8.03
N LEU A 408 16.34 3.02 7.98
CA LEU A 408 16.48 1.64 8.44
C LEU A 408 17.42 1.58 9.64
N HIS A 409 16.90 1.22 10.80
CA HIS A 409 17.66 0.85 11.98
C HIS A 409 17.87 -0.66 12.00
N TYR A 410 19.11 -1.11 11.83
CA TYR A 410 19.43 -2.51 11.63
C TYR A 410 20.37 -3.06 12.71
N ALA A 411 19.86 -3.96 13.57
CA ALA A 411 20.65 -4.59 14.62
C ALA A 411 21.22 -5.95 14.17
N VAL A 412 22.53 -6.13 14.32
CA VAL A 412 23.26 -7.35 13.98
C VAL A 412 24.18 -7.80 15.12
N ARG A 413 24.58 -9.08 15.12
CA ARG A 413 25.51 -9.62 16.12
C ARG A 413 26.91 -9.05 15.95
N SER A 414 27.39 -8.98 14.72
CA SER A 414 28.50 -8.13 14.34
C SER A 414 28.30 -7.63 12.91
N VAL A 415 29.08 -6.64 12.49
CA VAL A 415 29.02 -6.15 11.11
C VAL A 415 29.25 -7.27 10.10
N GLU A 416 30.00 -8.34 10.41
CA GLU A 416 30.23 -9.54 9.59
C GLU A 416 28.94 -10.35 9.30
N ASP A 417 27.90 -10.18 10.12
CA ASP A 417 26.60 -10.84 9.97
C ASP A 417 25.57 -10.06 9.12
N VAL A 418 25.97 -8.96 8.49
CA VAL A 418 25.13 -8.20 7.54
C VAL A 418 25.05 -8.95 6.19
N PRO A 419 23.89 -9.52 5.79
CA PRO A 419 23.70 -10.09 4.47
C PRO A 419 23.45 -8.99 3.42
N PHE A 420 23.62 -9.29 2.14
CA PHE A 420 23.33 -8.35 1.04
C PHE A 420 24.06 -6.99 1.17
N ARG A 421 25.32 -7.00 1.65
CA ARG A 421 26.10 -5.78 1.95
C ARG A 421 26.13 -4.78 0.81
N GLU A 422 26.32 -5.26 -0.42
CA GLU A 422 26.41 -4.38 -1.60
C GLU A 422 25.10 -3.63 -1.85
N ARG A 423 23.95 -4.24 -1.55
CA ARG A 423 22.63 -3.59 -1.64
C ARG A 423 22.47 -2.57 -0.52
N LEU A 424 22.81 -2.93 0.71
CA LEU A 424 22.76 -2.02 1.86
C LEU A 424 23.71 -0.82 1.71
N ALA A 425 24.90 -1.01 1.13
CA ALA A 425 25.86 0.06 0.90
C ALA A 425 25.32 1.13 -0.07
N LYS A 426 24.52 0.73 -1.08
CA LYS A 426 23.87 1.67 -2.01
C LYS A 426 22.80 2.55 -1.35
N LEU A 427 22.31 2.15 -0.18
CA LEU A 427 21.31 2.89 0.58
C LEU A 427 21.92 3.98 1.48
N GLY A 428 23.25 4.00 1.64
CA GLY A 428 23.99 5.09 2.27
C GLY A 428 23.54 5.41 3.71
N ASP A 429 23.47 6.71 4.00
CA ASP A 429 23.22 7.26 5.34
C ASP A 429 21.81 6.96 5.89
N ASP A 430 20.92 6.43 5.06
CA ASP A 430 19.58 6.03 5.48
C ASP A 430 19.57 4.69 6.24
N VAL A 431 20.72 4.00 6.35
CA VAL A 431 20.88 2.75 7.09
C VAL A 431 21.78 2.96 8.30
N VAL A 432 21.21 2.80 9.50
CA VAL A 432 21.93 2.84 10.77
C VAL A 432 22.14 1.40 11.26
N ILE A 433 23.39 0.91 11.19
CA ILE A 433 23.75 -0.43 11.65
C ILE A 433 24.19 -0.37 13.11
N TYR A 434 23.62 -1.24 13.94
CA TYR A 434 23.98 -1.43 15.35
C TYR A 434 24.72 -2.76 15.51
N ASP A 435 26.04 -2.69 15.68
CA ASP A 435 26.91 -3.84 15.89
C ASP A 435 27.00 -4.23 17.37
N LYS A 436 26.43 -5.40 17.70
CA LYS A 436 26.43 -5.92 19.08
C LYS A 436 27.84 -6.21 19.61
N ALA A 437 28.75 -6.73 18.78
CA ALA A 437 30.12 -7.08 19.11
C ALA A 437 30.99 -5.84 19.34
N ALA A 438 30.72 -4.75 18.62
CA ALA A 438 31.30 -3.43 18.86
C ALA A 438 30.68 -2.69 20.07
N GLY A 439 29.82 -3.34 20.86
CA GLY A 439 29.17 -2.77 22.03
C GLY A 439 27.98 -1.85 21.74
N GLN A 440 27.57 -1.71 20.47
CA GLN A 440 26.42 -0.90 20.09
C GLN A 440 25.12 -1.66 20.37
N ARG A 441 24.07 -0.93 20.72
CA ARG A 441 22.73 -1.48 20.96
C ARG A 441 21.69 -0.56 20.35
N LEU A 442 20.78 -1.17 19.59
CA LEU A 442 19.56 -0.51 19.14
C LEU A 442 18.65 -0.27 20.35
N SER A 443 18.08 0.92 20.44
CA SER A 443 17.09 1.27 21.47
C SER A 443 15.80 1.67 20.77
N ILE A 444 14.76 0.85 20.90
CA ILE A 444 13.46 1.11 20.27
C ILE A 444 12.84 2.36 20.88
N ARG A 445 12.94 2.51 22.21
CA ARG A 445 12.51 3.71 22.91
C ARG A 445 13.10 4.98 22.31
N ARG A 446 14.42 5.06 22.10
CA ARG A 446 15.07 6.24 21.50
C ARG A 446 14.62 6.49 20.06
N ILE A 447 14.37 5.43 19.28
CA ILE A 447 13.85 5.54 17.92
C ILE A 447 12.44 6.15 17.94
N ILE A 448 11.57 5.70 18.84
CA ILE A 448 10.21 6.23 18.99
C ILE A 448 10.23 7.66 19.54
N GLU A 449 11.07 7.95 20.54
CA GLU A 449 11.22 9.31 21.10
C GLU A 449 11.76 10.31 20.05
N GLY A 450 12.59 9.85 19.11
CA GLY A 450 13.17 10.67 18.04
C GLY A 450 12.41 10.63 16.72
N MET A 451 11.30 9.89 16.61
CA MET A 451 10.65 9.72 15.31
C MET A 451 10.00 11.03 14.85
N PRO A 452 10.14 11.39 13.56
CA PRO A 452 9.42 12.53 13.01
C PRO A 452 7.90 12.36 13.10
N TRP A 453 7.18 13.48 13.10
CA TRP A 453 5.73 13.47 13.02
C TRP A 453 5.23 12.75 11.75
N ASN A 454 4.06 12.10 11.83
CA ASN A 454 3.45 11.29 10.76
C ASN A 454 4.35 10.14 10.24
N SER A 455 5.08 9.49 11.15
CA SER A 455 5.85 8.28 10.88
C SER A 455 5.01 7.01 10.88
N LYS A 456 5.38 6.04 10.02
CA LYS A 456 4.95 4.63 10.07
C LYS A 456 6.15 3.78 10.50
N LEU A 457 5.96 2.95 11.52
CA LEU A 457 6.98 2.04 12.03
C LEU A 457 6.80 0.64 11.44
N TYR A 458 7.91 -0.01 11.08
CA TYR A 458 7.96 -1.38 10.60
C TYR A 458 8.97 -2.16 11.43
N PHE A 459 8.55 -3.24 12.09
CA PHE A 459 9.40 -4.05 12.96
C PHE A 459 9.50 -5.48 12.45
N CYS A 460 10.72 -5.99 12.37
CA CYS A 460 10.97 -7.39 12.06
C CYS A 460 12.28 -7.86 12.70
N GLY A 461 12.25 -8.95 13.44
CA GLY A 461 13.47 -9.49 14.05
C GLY A 461 13.19 -10.56 15.10
N PRO A 462 14.20 -10.86 15.95
CA PRO A 462 14.05 -11.84 17.01
C PRO A 462 12.93 -11.47 17.99
N LYS A 463 12.31 -12.48 18.62
CA LYS A 463 11.19 -12.29 19.57
C LYS A 463 11.43 -11.18 20.60
N ARG A 464 12.63 -11.08 21.17
CA ARG A 464 12.98 -10.01 22.13
C ARG A 464 12.83 -8.61 21.56
N LEU A 465 13.23 -8.39 20.30
CA LEU A 465 13.07 -7.11 19.61
C LEU A 465 11.59 -6.83 19.35
N MET A 466 10.84 -7.84 18.92
CA MET A 466 9.40 -7.71 18.64
C MET A 466 8.58 -7.41 19.90
N ASP A 467 8.88 -8.10 21.01
CA ASP A 467 8.22 -7.89 22.30
C ASP A 467 8.53 -6.51 22.88
N GLU A 468 9.78 -6.04 22.75
CA GLU A 468 10.15 -4.67 23.11
C GLU A 468 9.43 -3.66 22.22
N ALA A 469 9.40 -3.88 20.91
CA ALA A 469 8.69 -3.02 19.96
C ALA A 469 7.21 -2.87 20.33
N ALA A 470 6.50 -3.96 20.55
CA ALA A 470 5.09 -3.95 20.95
C ALA A 470 4.87 -3.19 22.27
N ARG A 471 5.74 -3.39 23.26
CA ARG A 471 5.67 -2.69 24.54
C ARG A 471 5.90 -1.18 24.38
N GLU A 472 6.97 -0.79 23.69
CA GLU A 472 7.34 0.62 23.54
C GLU A 472 6.32 1.37 22.67
N THR A 473 5.81 0.77 21.59
CA THR A 473 4.77 1.41 20.77
C THR A 473 3.49 1.65 21.57
N LYS A 474 3.09 0.68 22.40
CA LYS A 474 1.93 0.81 23.29
C LYS A 474 2.17 1.88 24.37
N ALA A 475 3.34 1.87 25.01
CA ALA A 475 3.69 2.82 26.06
C ALA A 475 3.71 4.28 25.57
N HIS A 476 4.05 4.50 24.30
CA HIS A 476 4.07 5.83 23.67
C HIS A 476 2.75 6.18 22.95
N GLY A 477 1.70 5.36 23.08
CA GLY A 477 0.39 5.64 22.49
C GLY A 477 0.38 5.63 20.95
N ILE A 478 1.29 4.90 20.32
CA ILE A 478 1.33 4.78 18.85
C ILE A 478 0.16 3.92 18.41
N ALA A 479 -0.67 4.44 17.50
CA ALA A 479 -1.84 3.71 17.03
C ALA A 479 -1.43 2.46 16.25
N GLU A 480 -2.17 1.36 16.39
CA GLU A 480 -1.85 0.08 15.73
C GLU A 480 -1.71 0.22 14.21
N LYS A 481 -2.57 1.01 13.57
CA LYS A 481 -2.49 1.32 12.13
C LYS A 481 -1.20 2.03 11.70
N GLU A 482 -0.40 2.53 12.64
CA GLU A 482 0.86 3.25 12.43
C GLU A 482 2.09 2.37 12.70
N VAL A 483 1.85 1.10 13.04
CA VAL A 483 2.90 0.10 13.24
C VAL A 483 2.63 -1.10 12.32
N HIS A 484 3.67 -1.70 11.79
CA HIS A 484 3.62 -2.97 11.08
C HIS A 484 4.58 -3.93 11.76
N PHE A 485 4.13 -5.13 12.09
CA PHE A 485 4.95 -6.18 12.67
C PHE A 485 5.04 -7.34 11.69
N GLU A 486 6.27 -7.72 11.35
CA GLU A 486 6.55 -8.94 10.58
C GLU A 486 7.31 -9.92 11.48
N ALA A 487 6.65 -10.98 11.94
CA ALA A 487 7.29 -12.07 12.67
C ALA A 487 7.83 -13.15 11.71
N PHE A 488 9.04 -13.66 11.95
CA PHE A 488 9.62 -14.83 11.25
C PHE A 488 9.56 -16.12 12.07
N GLU A 489 9.40 -15.97 13.39
CA GLU A 489 9.33 -17.07 14.33
C GLU A 489 8.06 -16.90 15.15
N ALA A 490 7.33 -17.98 15.28
CA ALA A 490 6.28 -18.11 16.27
C ALA A 490 6.72 -19.13 17.30
N ASP A 491 6.55 -18.79 18.57
CA ASP A 491 6.60 -19.79 19.63
C ASP A 491 5.35 -20.64 19.50
N VAL A 492 5.53 -21.88 19.07
CA VAL A 492 4.47 -22.87 18.89
C VAL A 492 4.42 -23.88 20.04
N SER A 493 5.37 -23.80 20.98
CA SER A 493 5.51 -24.75 22.07
C SER A 493 4.51 -24.49 23.20
N GLY A 494 4.12 -25.53 23.93
CA GLY A 494 3.29 -25.39 25.13
C GLY A 494 2.64 -26.69 25.54
N ASP A 495 1.74 -26.65 26.53
CA ASP A 495 1.08 -27.85 27.04
C ASP A 495 0.29 -28.58 25.95
N PRO A 496 0.27 -29.92 25.92
CA PRO A 496 -0.57 -30.67 24.99
C PRO A 496 -2.04 -30.37 25.21
N PHE A 497 -2.83 -30.37 24.14
CA PHE A 497 -4.26 -30.14 24.23
C PHE A 497 -5.06 -31.00 23.24
N GLU A 498 -6.35 -31.12 23.49
CA GLU A 498 -7.29 -31.85 22.64
C GLU A 498 -8.16 -30.91 21.82
N VAL A 499 -8.40 -31.26 20.56
CA VAL A 499 -9.25 -30.50 19.65
C VAL A 499 -10.32 -31.40 19.07
N VAL A 500 -11.58 -31.01 19.23
CA VAL A 500 -12.73 -31.61 18.55
C VAL A 500 -13.01 -30.81 17.28
N VAL A 501 -12.99 -31.47 16.12
CA VAL A 501 -13.34 -30.83 14.84
C VAL A 501 -14.79 -31.14 14.49
N ALA A 502 -15.69 -30.21 14.83
CA ALA A 502 -17.13 -30.44 14.84
C ALA A 502 -17.67 -30.83 13.45
N ASN A 503 -17.26 -30.10 12.42
CA ASN A 503 -17.70 -30.32 11.03
C ASN A 503 -16.97 -31.47 10.30
N LYS A 504 -16.10 -32.23 10.99
CA LYS A 504 -15.45 -33.44 10.48
C LYS A 504 -15.82 -34.67 11.31
N GLY A 505 -17.12 -34.83 11.56
CA GLY A 505 -17.67 -35.95 12.32
C GLY A 505 -17.32 -35.90 13.81
N GLY A 506 -16.97 -34.74 14.34
CA GLY A 506 -16.59 -34.58 15.75
C GLY A 506 -15.29 -35.30 16.12
N LYS A 507 -14.40 -35.55 15.16
CA LYS A 507 -13.14 -36.26 15.41
C LYS A 507 -12.27 -35.47 16.40
N THR A 508 -11.77 -36.15 17.43
CA THR A 508 -10.82 -35.58 18.39
C THR A 508 -9.39 -35.82 17.94
N ILE A 509 -8.57 -34.77 17.95
CA ILE A 509 -7.14 -34.81 17.65
C ILE A 509 -6.36 -34.32 18.87
N ARG A 510 -5.22 -34.95 19.13
CA ARG A 510 -4.27 -34.50 20.15
C ARG A 510 -3.17 -33.68 19.50
N VAL A 511 -2.91 -32.49 20.04
CA VAL A 511 -1.81 -31.62 19.63
C VAL A 511 -0.68 -31.76 20.65
N GLY A 512 0.50 -32.20 20.20
CA GLY A 512 1.69 -32.37 21.03
C GLY A 512 2.30 -31.05 21.51
N GLU A 513 3.34 -31.16 22.35
CA GLU A 513 4.00 -29.99 22.97
C GLU A 513 4.74 -29.12 21.97
N GLU A 514 5.30 -29.74 20.93
CA GLU A 514 6.10 -29.08 19.89
C GLU A 514 5.38 -28.99 18.54
N GLU A 515 4.15 -29.51 18.47
CA GLU A 515 3.32 -29.50 17.26
C GLU A 515 2.36 -28.32 17.28
N THR A 516 2.12 -27.74 16.11
CA THR A 516 1.04 -26.78 15.89
C THR A 516 -0.28 -27.51 15.64
N LEU A 517 -1.39 -26.86 15.96
CA LEU A 517 -2.71 -27.36 15.55
C LEU A 517 -2.79 -27.52 14.03
N LEU A 518 -2.23 -26.58 13.26
CA LEU A 518 -2.18 -26.67 11.80
C LEU A 518 -1.49 -27.95 11.31
N GLU A 519 -0.32 -28.31 11.86
CA GLU A 519 0.38 -29.55 11.48
C GLU A 519 -0.46 -30.79 11.78
N CYS A 520 -1.13 -30.83 12.94
CA CYS A 520 -2.01 -31.93 13.31
C CYS A 520 -3.24 -32.02 12.40
N LEU A 521 -3.89 -30.89 12.09
CA LEU A 521 -5.01 -30.86 11.16
C LEU A 521 -4.59 -31.29 9.75
N GLN A 522 -3.40 -30.87 9.31
CA GLN A 522 -2.86 -31.22 8.00
C GLN A 522 -2.57 -32.72 7.87
N ARG A 523 -2.06 -33.33 8.93
CA ARG A 523 -1.84 -34.78 9.01
C ARG A 523 -3.15 -35.56 8.93
N GLU A 524 -4.20 -35.09 9.61
CA GLU A 524 -5.44 -35.85 9.79
C GLU A 524 -6.47 -35.64 8.68
N PHE A 525 -6.55 -34.43 8.12
CA PHE A 525 -7.61 -34.04 7.17
C PHE A 525 -7.09 -33.55 5.81
N GLY A 526 -5.77 -33.55 5.59
CA GLY A 526 -5.17 -33.00 4.38
C GLY A 526 -5.01 -31.47 4.45
N GLU A 527 -4.96 -30.79 3.30
CA GLU A 527 -4.59 -29.37 3.29
C GLU A 527 -5.62 -28.46 4.00
N VAL A 528 -5.15 -27.81 5.07
CA VAL A 528 -5.82 -26.68 5.73
C VAL A 528 -5.16 -25.38 5.29
N ASP A 529 -5.99 -24.38 5.01
CA ASP A 529 -5.57 -23.07 4.52
C ASP A 529 -4.49 -22.46 5.42
N SER A 530 -3.38 -22.07 4.80
CA SER A 530 -2.22 -21.55 5.52
C SER A 530 -1.28 -20.80 4.57
N SER A 531 -0.65 -19.74 5.08
CA SER A 531 0.32 -18.95 4.31
C SER A 531 1.61 -18.69 5.08
N CYS A 532 1.63 -17.72 6.01
CA CYS A 532 2.87 -17.34 6.69
C CYS A 532 3.37 -18.39 7.70
N CYS A 533 2.47 -19.19 8.27
CA CYS A 533 2.75 -20.17 9.33
C CYS A 533 3.42 -19.58 10.60
N VAL A 534 3.29 -18.28 10.81
CA VAL A 534 3.87 -17.52 11.94
C VAL A 534 2.87 -16.54 12.58
N GLY A 535 1.60 -16.59 12.17
CA GLY A 535 0.52 -15.83 12.81
C GLY A 535 0.29 -14.39 12.32
N ASN A 536 0.93 -13.97 11.22
CA ASN A 536 0.80 -12.61 10.68
C ASN A 536 -0.34 -12.43 9.66
N CYS A 537 -0.66 -13.47 8.88
CA CYS A 537 -1.47 -13.31 7.66
C CYS A 537 -2.96 -13.68 7.81
N GLY A 538 -3.36 -14.33 8.91
CA GLY A 538 -4.75 -14.73 9.15
C GLY A 538 -5.27 -15.92 8.32
N THR A 539 -4.55 -16.38 7.28
CA THR A 539 -5.01 -17.48 6.41
C THR A 539 -5.27 -18.79 7.16
N CYS A 540 -4.57 -19.04 8.28
CA CYS A 540 -4.74 -20.24 9.10
C CYS A 540 -5.88 -20.13 10.13
N ARG A 541 -6.78 -19.15 9.96
CA ARG A 541 -7.90 -18.91 10.86
C ARG A 541 -8.88 -20.07 10.79
N VAL A 542 -9.26 -20.57 11.96
CA VAL A 542 -10.33 -21.56 12.14
C VAL A 542 -11.35 -21.00 13.13
N ASP A 543 -12.59 -21.45 13.02
CA ASP A 543 -13.68 -20.99 13.89
C ASP A 543 -13.60 -21.71 15.24
N LEU A 544 -13.59 -20.95 16.33
CA LEU A 544 -13.64 -21.47 17.70
C LEU A 544 -15.11 -21.55 18.14
N LYS A 545 -15.58 -22.75 18.46
CA LYS A 545 -16.95 -22.97 18.96
C LYS A 545 -17.02 -23.06 20.48
N GLU A 546 -16.07 -23.76 21.09
CA GLU A 546 -16.01 -23.95 22.55
C GLU A 546 -14.58 -24.06 23.05
N GLY A 547 -14.37 -23.70 24.32
CA GLY A 547 -13.09 -23.80 25.03
C GLY A 547 -12.33 -22.47 25.10
N ARG A 548 -11.09 -22.53 25.59
CA ARG A 548 -10.22 -21.35 25.75
C ARG A 548 -8.96 -21.51 24.91
N VAL A 549 -8.49 -20.40 24.35
CA VAL A 549 -7.33 -20.35 23.47
C VAL A 549 -6.29 -19.39 24.04
N ASP A 550 -5.04 -19.82 24.04
CA ASP A 550 -3.87 -18.96 24.14
C ASP A 550 -3.59 -18.38 22.74
N HIS A 551 -4.10 -17.17 22.49
CA HIS A 551 -3.99 -16.52 21.18
C HIS A 551 -2.56 -16.02 20.95
N ARG A 552 -1.93 -16.56 19.91
CA ARG A 552 -0.61 -16.15 19.45
C ARG A 552 -0.70 -15.55 18.05
N GLY A 553 0.23 -14.66 17.71
CA GLY A 553 0.21 -13.93 16.45
C GLY A 553 -0.56 -12.61 16.51
N THR A 554 -0.57 -11.89 15.37
CA THR A 554 -1.08 -10.52 15.26
C THR A 554 -2.22 -10.37 14.26
N ALA A 555 -2.59 -11.45 13.55
CA ALA A 555 -3.56 -11.35 12.45
C ALA A 555 -5.02 -11.21 12.90
N LEU A 556 -5.35 -11.55 14.15
CA LEU A 556 -6.71 -11.42 14.68
C LEU A 556 -6.85 -10.13 15.49
N MET A 557 -7.89 -9.37 15.20
CA MET A 557 -8.36 -8.27 16.04
C MET A 557 -8.93 -8.82 17.35
N GLU A 558 -8.99 -8.01 18.42
CA GLU A 558 -9.45 -8.51 19.73
C GLU A 558 -10.88 -9.04 19.71
N GLU A 559 -11.77 -8.42 18.92
CA GLU A 559 -13.15 -8.87 18.73
C GLU A 559 -13.25 -10.25 18.05
N GLU A 560 -12.28 -10.61 17.21
CA GLU A 560 -12.26 -11.89 16.49
C GLU A 560 -11.73 -13.04 17.35
N LYS A 561 -10.96 -12.75 18.41
CA LYS A 561 -10.40 -13.77 19.29
C LYS A 561 -11.46 -14.54 20.07
N ALA A 562 -12.64 -13.96 20.26
CA ALA A 562 -13.75 -14.63 20.93
C ALA A 562 -14.32 -15.82 20.13
N THR A 563 -14.19 -15.79 18.79
CA THR A 563 -14.86 -16.74 17.88
C THR A 563 -13.92 -17.41 16.90
N SER A 564 -12.62 -17.13 16.96
CA SER A 564 -11.65 -17.66 16.00
C SER A 564 -10.26 -17.80 16.60
N MET A 565 -9.45 -18.73 16.06
CA MET A 565 -8.04 -18.88 16.41
C MET A 565 -7.16 -19.09 15.18
N LEU A 566 -5.87 -18.74 15.29
CA LEU A 566 -4.87 -18.99 14.26
C LEU A 566 -4.24 -20.37 14.47
N ALA A 567 -4.68 -21.38 13.73
CA ALA A 567 -4.25 -22.77 13.92
C ALA A 567 -2.72 -22.97 13.79
N CYS A 568 -2.04 -22.09 13.08
CA CYS A 568 -0.61 -22.17 12.85
C CYS A 568 0.26 -21.77 14.04
N VAL A 569 -0.30 -21.08 15.05
CA VAL A 569 0.49 -20.55 16.17
C VAL A 569 -0.24 -20.59 17.52
N SER A 570 -1.56 -20.41 17.54
CA SER A 570 -2.35 -20.40 18.77
C SER A 570 -2.51 -21.80 19.34
N ARG A 571 -2.65 -21.91 20.67
CA ARG A 571 -2.84 -23.19 21.37
C ARG A 571 -4.16 -23.22 22.14
N GLY A 572 -4.78 -24.40 22.23
CA GLY A 572 -5.92 -24.59 23.12
C GLY A 572 -5.46 -24.78 24.57
N ILE A 573 -6.32 -24.42 25.51
CA ILE A 573 -6.11 -24.69 26.94
C ILE A 573 -7.01 -25.86 27.33
N GLY A 574 -6.40 -27.03 27.52
CA GLY A 574 -7.12 -28.27 27.83
C GLY A 574 -7.82 -28.85 26.60
N ARG A 575 -9.13 -28.59 26.45
CA ARG A 575 -9.92 -29.08 25.31
C ARG A 575 -10.68 -27.94 24.65
N ILE A 576 -10.63 -27.90 23.32
CA ILE A 576 -11.35 -26.92 22.50
C ILE A 576 -12.17 -27.62 21.40
N THR A 577 -13.19 -26.94 20.90
CA THR A 577 -13.99 -27.36 19.75
C THR A 577 -13.88 -26.32 18.65
N ILE A 578 -13.54 -26.75 17.43
CA ILE A 578 -13.37 -25.88 16.27
C ILE A 578 -14.17 -26.37 15.06
N GLU A 579 -14.34 -25.49 14.08
CA GLU A 579 -14.71 -25.84 12.70
C GLU A 579 -13.61 -25.38 11.72
N ILE A 580 -13.32 -26.23 10.73
CA ILE A 580 -12.26 -26.01 9.73
C ILE A 580 -12.77 -25.98 8.30
#